data_AF-A0A448XGC4-F1
#
_entry.id   AF-A0A448XGC4-F1
#
_cell.length_a   1.000
_cell.length_b   1.000
_cell.length_c   1.000
_cell.angle_alpha   90.00
_cell.angle_beta   90.00
_cell.angle_gamma   90.00
#
_symmetry.space_group_name_H-M   'P 1'
#
loop_
_entity.id
_entity.type
_entity.pdbx_description
1 polymer ?
#
loop_
_entity_poly.entity_id
_entity_poly.type
_entity_poly.pdbx_seq_one_letter_code
_entity_poly.pdbx_strand_id
1 'polypeptide(L)'
;MQTRFSPQVRHNASGNCLDTMGRKEGEQVGITRCHGLGGHQLWAITKSGELQAGDTGCLEVTSATAPVLFRPCGRTYRNRPKDAQQFQFTGKVSRVLLSFSSL
;
A
#
# COMPACT_ATOMS: atom_id res chain seq x y z
N MET A 1 27.95 8.30 -3.02
CA MET A 1 27.34 7.00 -3.37
C MET A 1 25.85 7.11 -3.12
N GLN A 2 25.04 7.45 -4.14
CA GLN A 2 23.61 7.73 -3.95
C GLN A 2 22.82 6.43 -4.13
N THR A 3 22.27 5.93 -3.03
CA THR A 3 21.49 4.70 -2.94
C THR A 3 20.17 4.83 -3.69
N ARG A 4 19.99 4.02 -4.73
CA ARG A 4 18.78 3.92 -5.55
C ARG A 4 17.69 3.13 -4.79
N PHE A 5 17.04 3.74 -3.80
CA PHE A 5 15.81 3.20 -3.19
C PHE A 5 14.62 3.68 -4.03
N SER A 6 13.87 2.76 -4.64
CA SER A 6 12.59 3.12 -5.28
C SER A 6 11.51 2.17 -4.75
N PRO A 7 10.97 2.41 -3.54
CA PRO A 7 9.98 1.53 -2.95
C PRO A 7 8.60 1.85 -3.56
N GLN A 8 8.49 1.52 -4.85
CA GLN A 8 7.24 1.48 -5.58
C GLN A 8 6.64 0.08 -5.43
N VAL A 9 5.33 0.00 -5.22
CA VAL A 9 4.62 -1.29 -5.26
C VAL A 9 4.21 -1.54 -6.71
N ARG A 10 4.98 -2.36 -7.42
CA ARG A 10 4.74 -2.69 -8.83
C ARG A 10 3.91 -3.97 -8.95
N HIS A 11 2.83 -3.90 -9.73
CA HIS A 11 2.09 -5.08 -10.16
C HIS A 11 2.91 -5.86 -11.19
N ASN A 12 3.16 -7.14 -10.91
CA ASN A 12 4.07 -7.96 -11.72
C ASN A 12 3.60 -8.17 -13.17
N ALA A 13 2.30 -8.36 -13.40
CA ALA A 13 1.79 -8.70 -14.73
C ALA A 13 1.67 -7.47 -15.66
N SER A 14 1.16 -6.34 -15.16
CA SER A 14 1.00 -5.13 -15.97
C SER A 14 2.24 -4.24 -15.96
N GLY A 15 3.12 -4.38 -14.97
CA GLY A 15 4.25 -3.48 -14.77
C GLY A 15 3.86 -2.06 -14.33
N ASN A 16 2.61 -1.85 -13.95
CA ASN A 16 2.13 -0.57 -13.38
C ASN A 16 2.33 -0.55 -11.87
N CYS A 17 2.29 0.65 -11.28
CA CYS A 17 2.55 0.88 -9.86
C CYS A 17 1.29 1.33 -9.13
N LEU A 18 1.18 0.90 -7.87
CA LEU A 18 0.21 1.43 -6.93
C LEU A 18 0.48 2.91 -6.69
N ASP A 19 -0.55 3.73 -6.83
CA ASP A 19 -0.44 5.18 -6.89
C ASP A 19 -1.57 5.82 -6.09
N THR A 20 -1.25 6.70 -5.16
CA THR A 20 -2.28 7.47 -4.45
C THR A 20 -2.96 8.49 -5.36
N MET A 21 -2.39 8.84 -6.52
CA MET A 21 -2.91 9.79 -7.51
C MET A 21 -3.31 11.16 -6.91
N GLY A 22 -2.73 11.54 -5.76
CA GLY A 22 -3.12 12.75 -5.02
C GLY A 22 -4.49 12.66 -4.35
N ARG A 23 -5.04 11.46 -4.20
CA ARG A 23 -6.33 11.19 -3.56
C ARG A 23 -6.29 11.48 -2.06
N LYS A 24 -7.43 11.95 -1.55
CA LYS A 24 -7.68 12.24 -0.14
C LYS A 24 -8.08 10.97 0.60
N GLU A 25 -8.14 11.07 1.92
CA GLU A 25 -8.72 10.01 2.75
C GLU A 25 -10.12 9.60 2.26
N GLY A 26 -10.37 8.29 2.24
CA GLY A 26 -11.64 7.69 1.87
C GLY A 26 -11.78 7.44 0.37
N GLU A 27 -10.87 7.96 -0.45
CA GLU A 27 -10.87 7.72 -1.88
C GLU A 27 -10.10 6.45 -2.26
N GLN A 28 -10.45 5.88 -3.41
CA GLN A 28 -9.81 4.69 -3.97
C GLN A 28 -8.43 5.03 -4.54
N VAL A 29 -7.43 4.20 -4.23
CA VAL A 29 -6.10 4.29 -4.86
C VAL A 29 -6.12 3.75 -6.28
N GLY A 30 -5.20 4.23 -7.11
CA GLY A 30 -5.09 3.85 -8.51
C GLY A 30 -3.92 2.92 -8.81
N ILE A 31 -3.90 2.46 -10.06
CA ILE A 31 -2.76 1.78 -10.67
C ILE A 31 -2.37 2.58 -11.91
N THR A 32 -1.18 3.15 -11.93
CA THR A 32 -0.69 4.01 -13.02
C THR A 32 0.67 3.54 -13.51
N ARG A 33 1.15 4.11 -14.62
CA ARG A 33 2.49 3.78 -15.13
C ARG A 33 3.54 4.15 -14.08
N CYS A 34 4.41 3.21 -13.74
CA CYS A 34 5.54 3.49 -12.83
C CYS A 34 6.44 4.56 -13.45
N HIS A 35 6.71 5.64 -12.71
CA HIS A 35 7.55 6.74 -13.16
C HIS A 35 8.81 6.94 -12.31
N GLY A 36 8.92 6.27 -11.14
CA GLY A 36 10.15 6.27 -10.33
C GLY A 36 10.51 7.61 -9.67
N LEU A 37 9.60 8.58 -9.67
CA LEU A 37 9.80 9.93 -9.10
C LEU A 37 9.47 10.00 -7.59
N GLY A 38 9.03 8.88 -7.00
CA GLY A 38 8.51 8.87 -5.63
C GLY A 38 7.12 9.48 -5.55
N GLY A 39 6.88 10.34 -4.56
CA GLY A 39 5.59 10.99 -4.34
C GLY A 39 4.46 10.00 -4.12
N HIS A 40 3.43 10.06 -4.96
CA HIS A 40 2.24 9.21 -4.87
C HIS A 40 2.50 7.72 -5.13
N GLN A 41 3.66 7.37 -5.70
CA GLN A 41 4.10 5.98 -5.91
C GLN A 41 5.13 5.51 -4.86
N LEU A 42 5.38 6.31 -3.81
CA LEU A 42 6.32 5.98 -2.76
C LEU A 42 5.60 5.34 -1.57
N TRP A 43 5.92 4.08 -1.30
CA TRP A 43 5.30 3.32 -0.21
C TRP A 43 6.34 2.79 0.76
N ALA A 44 6.07 2.89 2.06
CA ALA A 44 6.88 2.31 3.11
C ALA A 44 6.14 1.15 3.77
N ILE A 45 6.84 0.03 3.97
CA ILE A 45 6.31 -1.11 4.74
C ILE A 45 6.73 -0.95 6.19
N THR A 46 5.77 -0.99 7.10
CA THR A 46 6.05 -0.91 8.53
C THR A 46 6.31 -2.27 9.14
N LYS A 47 6.94 -2.31 10.33
CA LYS A 47 7.11 -3.55 11.10
C LYS A 47 5.79 -4.24 11.46
N SER A 48 4.71 -3.47 11.55
CA SER A 48 3.36 -3.96 11.78
C SER A 48 2.64 -4.39 10.49
N GLY A 49 3.31 -4.34 9.34
CA GLY A 49 2.73 -4.80 8.06
C GLY A 49 1.86 -3.76 7.35
N GLU A 50 1.92 -2.48 7.70
CA GLU A 50 1.16 -1.42 7.01
C GLU A 50 1.90 -0.94 5.74
N LEU A 51 1.17 -0.63 4.66
CA LEU A 51 1.68 0.10 3.50
C LEU A 51 1.37 1.58 3.62
N GLN A 52 2.38 2.39 3.91
CA GLN A 52 2.28 3.82 4.18
C GLN A 52 2.70 4.67 2.99
N ALA A 53 1.89 5.67 2.63
CA ALA A 53 2.28 6.74 1.73
C ALA A 53 2.81 7.92 2.57
N GLY A 54 4.10 7.85 2.95
CA GLY A 54 4.70 8.83 3.85
C GLY A 54 3.98 8.90 5.21
N ASP A 55 3.68 10.11 5.66
CA ASP A 55 2.89 10.41 6.87
C ASP A 55 1.40 10.67 6.57
N THR A 56 0.99 10.61 5.31
CA THR A 56 -0.34 11.04 4.87
C THR A 56 -1.42 9.97 5.01
N GLY A 57 -1.04 8.69 4.99
CA GLY A 57 -2.01 7.62 5.13
C GLY A 57 -1.46 6.22 4.79
N CYS A 58 -2.37 5.27 4.83
CA CYS A 58 -2.18 3.84 4.69
C CYS A 58 -3.15 3.26 3.66
N LEU A 59 -2.74 2.16 3.04
CA LEU A 59 -3.60 1.31 2.23
C LEU A 59 -4.57 0.52 3.12
N GLU A 60 -5.84 0.47 2.74
CA GLU A 60 -6.86 -0.33 3.41
C GLU A 60 -7.58 -1.24 2.42
N VAL A 61 -7.66 -2.52 2.77
CA VAL A 61 -8.38 -3.56 2.01
C VAL A 61 -9.32 -4.28 2.96
N THR A 62 -10.62 -4.10 2.78
CA THR A 62 -11.65 -4.70 3.64
C THR A 62 -12.17 -6.04 3.12
N SER A 63 -12.10 -6.26 1.80
CA SER A 63 -12.41 -7.54 1.17
C SER A 63 -11.77 -7.61 -0.23
N ALA A 64 -11.74 -8.80 -0.83
CA ALA A 64 -11.20 -9.00 -2.17
C ALA A 64 -12.01 -8.29 -3.28
N THR A 65 -13.28 -7.97 -3.02
CA THR A 65 -14.19 -7.31 -3.98
C THR A 65 -14.40 -5.83 -3.67
N ALA A 66 -13.97 -5.36 -2.50
CA ALA A 66 -14.08 -3.97 -2.12
C ALA A 66 -12.99 -3.11 -2.81
N PRO A 67 -13.29 -1.83 -3.09
CA PRO A 67 -12.26 -0.88 -3.49
C PRO A 67 -11.14 -0.80 -2.46
N VAL A 68 -9.90 -0.71 -2.95
CA VAL A 68 -8.74 -0.45 -2.10
C VAL A 68 -8.71 1.04 -1.77
N LEU A 69 -8.85 1.39 -0.49
CA LEU A 69 -8.99 2.77 -0.06
C LEU A 69 -7.69 3.33 0.51
N PHE A 70 -7.53 4.64 0.37
CA PHE A 70 -6.52 5.40 1.09
C PHE A 70 -7.13 5.94 2.39
N ARG A 71 -6.56 5.59 3.54
CA ARG A 71 -7.10 5.91 4.86
C ARG A 71 -6.00 6.34 5.83
N PRO A 72 -6.31 6.99 6.96
CA PRO A 72 -5.35 7.20 8.01
C PRO A 72 -4.83 5.86 8.51
N CYS A 73 -3.59 5.81 8.93
CA CYS A 73 -3.01 4.57 9.45
C CYS A 73 -3.64 4.18 10.80
N GLY A 74 -3.85 2.88 11.04
CA GLY A 74 -4.53 2.36 12.23
C GLY A 74 -3.89 2.77 13.57
N ARG A 75 -2.64 3.25 13.57
CA ARG A 75 -1.99 3.86 14.75
C ARG A 75 -2.73 5.07 15.30
N THR A 76 -3.47 5.80 14.48
CA THR A 76 -4.21 7.00 14.90
C THR A 76 -5.64 6.70 15.34
N TYR A 77 -6.18 5.47 15.15
CA TYR A 77 -7.57 5.13 15.45
C TYR A 77 -7.70 3.82 16.24
N ARG A 78 -7.87 3.90 17.58
CA ARG A 78 -7.93 2.76 18.51
C ARG A 78 -9.01 1.72 18.22
N ASN A 79 -10.09 2.08 17.52
CA ASN A 79 -11.26 1.22 17.28
C ASN A 79 -11.35 0.68 15.85
N ARG A 80 -10.34 0.89 14.99
CA ARG A 80 -10.38 0.36 13.62
C ARG A 80 -9.87 -1.10 13.59
N PRO A 81 -10.53 -2.01 12.84
CA PRO A 81 -9.99 -3.34 12.58
C PRO A 81 -8.58 -3.25 12.01
N LYS A 82 -7.61 -3.85 12.70
CA LYS A 82 -6.19 -3.73 12.36
C LYS A 82 -5.82 -4.57 11.14
N ASP A 83 -6.54 -5.65 10.92
CA ASP A 83 -6.40 -6.59 9.81
C ASP A 83 -6.60 -5.92 8.45
N ALA A 84 -7.51 -4.95 8.32
CA ALA A 84 -7.78 -4.25 7.06
C ALA A 84 -6.58 -3.44 6.52
N GLN A 85 -5.57 -3.15 7.34
CA GLN A 85 -4.35 -2.44 6.95
C GLN A 85 -3.07 -3.25 7.23
N GLN A 86 -3.20 -4.52 7.59
CA GLN A 86 -2.08 -5.40 7.88
C GLN A 86 -1.85 -6.37 6.73
N PHE A 87 -0.72 -6.21 6.05
CA PHE A 87 -0.33 -6.99 4.90
C PHE A 87 0.81 -7.94 5.26
N GLN A 88 0.68 -9.20 4.85
CA GLN A 88 1.76 -10.16 4.94
C GLN A 88 2.57 -10.15 3.64
N PHE A 89 3.86 -9.85 3.75
CA PHE A 89 4.75 -9.79 2.59
C PHE A 89 5.50 -11.12 2.45
N THR A 90 5.15 -11.89 1.43
CA THR A 90 5.78 -13.19 1.17
C THR A 90 7.05 -13.03 0.33
N GLY A 91 8.24 -13.13 0.97
CA GLY A 91 9.55 -13.20 0.31
C GLY A 91 10.51 -12.05 0.67
N LYS A 92 11.76 -12.09 0.15
CA LYS A 92 12.66 -10.92 0.13
C LYS A 92 12.02 -9.86 -0.77
N VAL A 93 11.45 -8.80 -0.18
CA VAL A 93 10.76 -7.64 -0.80
C VAL A 93 10.94 -7.56 -2.32
N SER A 94 10.12 -8.33 -3.03
CA SER A 94 10.04 -8.41 -4.49
C SER A 94 8.66 -8.92 -4.95
N ARG A 95 7.85 -9.48 -4.03
CA ARG A 95 6.45 -9.86 -4.26
C ARG A 95 5.64 -9.65 -2.99
N VAL A 96 4.56 -8.87 -3.10
CA VAL A 96 3.49 -8.80 -2.09
C VAL A 96 2.41 -9.74 -2.57
N LEU A 97 2.27 -10.92 -1.95
CA LEU A 97 1.10 -11.76 -2.16
C LEU A 97 0.11 -11.40 -1.05
N LEU A 98 -1.01 -10.81 -1.46
CA LEU A 98 -2.15 -10.60 -0.57
C LEU A 98 -2.82 -11.96 -0.37
N SER A 99 -2.49 -12.65 0.71
CA SER A 99 -3.15 -13.90 1.10
C SER A 99 -4.34 -13.58 1.99
N PHE A 100 -5.53 -14.05 1.62
CA PHE A 100 -6.71 -14.02 2.48
C PHE A 100 -6.87 -15.42 3.10
N SER A 101 -6.93 -15.50 4.42
CA SER A 101 -7.31 -16.73 5.11
C SER A 101 -8.83 -16.82 5.12
N SER A 102 -9.40 -17.76 4.39
CA SER A 102 -10.83 -18.06 4.42
C SER A 102 -11.24 -18.59 5.80
N LEU A 103 -12.27 -17.98 6.38
CA LEU A 103 -13.22 -18.60 7.30
C LEU A 103 -14.62 -18.30 6.76
#